data_AF-A0A8W8MAS6-F1
#
_entry.id   AF-A0A8W8MAS6-F1
#
_cell.length_a   1.000
_cell.length_b   1.000
_cell.length_c   1.000
_cell.angle_alpha   90.00
_cell.angle_beta   90.00
_cell.angle_gamma   90.00
#
_symmetry.space_group_name_H-M   'P 1'
#
loop_
_entity.id
_entity.type
_entity.pdbx_description
1 polymer ?
#
loop_
_entity_poly.entity_id
_entity_poly.type
_entity_poly.pdbx_seq_one_letter_code
_entity_poly.pdbx_strand_id
1 'polypeptide(L)'
;YFIIVEGPDARKTACYDIDVEVDDTLKQQMNSFLLSTASQHEIGSLDSKIHETVETINQLKTNREFFLSFAKNPQEFINNWLISQSRDLKTMTDVVGNPEEERRADYYYQPWSQEAVCRYFYSKVQQRRMELEQALGIRNS
;
A
#
# COMPACT_ATOMS: atom_id res chain seq x y z
N TYR A 1 -71.82 -34.00 36.42
CA TYR A 1 -71.24 -35.27 36.92
C TYR A 1 -72.34 -36.32 36.96
N PHE A 2 -72.25 -37.33 36.11
CA PHE A 2 -73.08 -38.54 36.19
C PHE A 2 -72.31 -39.57 37.02
N ILE A 3 -72.97 -40.24 37.96
CA ILE A 3 -72.38 -41.31 38.76
C ILE A 3 -72.81 -42.64 38.12
N ILE A 4 -71.85 -43.36 37.55
CA ILE A 4 -72.04 -44.71 37.00
C ILE A 4 -71.55 -45.68 38.09
N VAL A 5 -72.42 -46.59 38.52
CA VAL A 5 -72.08 -47.64 39.49
C VAL A 5 -71.56 -48.85 38.70
N GLU A 6 -70.24 -49.01 38.63
CA GLU A 6 -69.64 -50.23 38.08
C GLU A 6 -69.21 -51.20 39.20
N GLY A 7 -69.24 -52.51 38.89
CA GLY A 7 -68.84 -53.59 39.80
C GLY A 7 -67.35 -53.58 40.18
N PRO A 8 -66.88 -54.50 41.04
CA PRO A 8 -65.68 -54.37 41.87
C PRO A 8 -64.31 -54.26 41.14
N ASP A 9 -64.26 -54.14 39.81
CA ASP A 9 -63.02 -53.97 39.03
C ASP A 9 -63.01 -52.73 38.11
N ALA A 10 -63.83 -51.72 38.39
CA ALA A 10 -63.90 -50.52 37.56
C ALA A 10 -62.93 -49.40 38.00
N ARG A 11 -61.65 -49.54 37.65
CA ARG A 11 -60.75 -48.36 37.56
C ARG A 11 -60.70 -47.90 36.12
N LYS A 12 -61.35 -46.78 35.80
CA LYS A 12 -61.07 -46.04 34.56
C LYS A 12 -60.69 -44.61 34.89
N THR A 13 -59.38 -44.39 34.99
CA THR A 13 -58.72 -43.10 35.08
C THR A 13 -59.14 -42.23 33.90
N ALA A 14 -59.79 -41.09 34.15
CA ALA A 14 -60.03 -40.09 33.10
C ALA A 14 -58.70 -39.36 32.82
N CYS A 15 -58.23 -39.45 31.57
CA CYS A 15 -57.04 -38.74 31.10
C CYS A 15 -57.47 -37.43 30.44
N TYR A 16 -56.86 -36.32 30.84
CA TYR A 16 -57.06 -35.01 30.23
C TYR A 16 -55.74 -34.58 29.61
N ASP A 17 -55.73 -34.37 28.29
CA ASP A 17 -54.63 -33.73 27.59
C ASP A 17 -54.82 -32.21 27.67
N ILE A 18 -53.78 -31.51 28.14
CA ILE A 18 -53.73 -30.05 28.21
C ILE A 18 -52.53 -29.61 27.39
N ASP A 19 -52.77 -28.81 26.36
CA ASP A 19 -51.69 -28.23 25.56
C ASP A 19 -50.97 -27.15 26.38
N VAL A 20 -49.68 -27.37 26.62
CA VAL A 20 -48.80 -26.42 27.31
C VAL A 20 -47.83 -25.86 26.27
N GLU A 21 -47.91 -24.56 26.00
CA GLU A 21 -46.89 -23.87 25.20
C GLU A 21 -45.59 -23.78 26.01
N VAL A 22 -44.51 -24.33 25.47
CA VAL A 22 -43.16 -24.26 26.05
C VAL A 22 -42.34 -23.31 25.20
N ASP A 23 -41.59 -22.41 25.85
CA ASP A 23 -40.65 -21.52 25.16
C ASP A 23 -39.67 -22.33 24.31
N ASP A 24 -39.48 -21.88 23.07
CA ASP A 24 -38.59 -22.51 22.10
C ASP A 24 -37.13 -22.18 22.45
N THR A 25 -36.62 -22.89 23.45
CA THR A 25 -35.22 -22.81 23.94
C THR A 25 -34.21 -22.97 22.80
N LEU A 26 -34.58 -23.67 21.72
CA LEU A 26 -33.75 -23.86 20.53
C LEU A 26 -33.55 -22.53 19.79
N LYS A 27 -34.61 -21.74 19.60
CA LYS A 27 -34.50 -20.40 18.98
C LYS A 27 -33.59 -19.48 19.76
N GLN A 28 -33.64 -19.54 21.10
CA GLN A 28 -32.80 -18.72 21.96
C GLN A 28 -31.32 -19.11 21.84
N GLN A 29 -31.03 -20.42 21.79
CA GLN A 29 -29.68 -20.94 21.54
C GLN A 29 -29.17 -20.57 20.14
N MET A 30 -30.01 -20.68 19.11
CA MET A 30 -29.67 -20.28 17.74
C MET A 30 -29.32 -18.79 17.65
N ASN A 31 -30.12 -17.92 18.28
CA ASN A 31 -29.84 -16.49 18.34
C ASN A 31 -28.52 -16.20 19.07
N SER A 32 -28.24 -16.89 20.17
CA SER A 32 -26.98 -16.75 20.90
C SER A 32 -25.77 -17.21 20.05
N PHE A 33 -25.93 -18.27 19.26
CA PHE A 33 -24.90 -18.74 18.33
C PHE A 33 -24.67 -17.75 17.17
N LEU A 34 -25.72 -17.20 16.57
CA LEU A 34 -25.60 -16.24 15.46
C LEU A 34 -25.00 -14.89 15.92
N LEU A 35 -25.27 -14.48 17.16
CA LEU A 35 -24.74 -13.24 17.76
C LEU A 35 -23.37 -13.43 18.43
N SER A 36 -22.88 -14.67 18.54
CA SER A 36 -21.57 -14.98 19.12
C SER A 36 -20.45 -14.46 18.20
N THR A 37 -20.07 -13.20 18.40
CA THR A 37 -18.89 -12.57 17.79
C THR A 37 -17.65 -12.66 18.67
N ALA A 38 -17.71 -13.40 19.79
CA ALA A 38 -16.63 -13.47 20.78
C ALA A 38 -15.27 -13.87 20.15
N SER A 39 -15.28 -14.75 19.16
CA SER A 39 -14.07 -15.16 18.43
C SER A 39 -13.62 -14.17 17.35
N GLN A 40 -14.49 -13.29 16.86
CA GLN A 40 -14.16 -12.37 15.76
C GLN A 40 -13.12 -11.31 16.16
N HIS A 41 -13.19 -10.82 17.39
CA HIS A 41 -12.19 -9.89 17.90
C HIS A 41 -10.81 -10.55 18.05
N GLU A 42 -10.77 -11.79 18.53
CA GLU A 42 -9.53 -12.55 18.65
C GLU A 42 -8.94 -12.87 17.28
N ILE A 43 -9.76 -13.30 16.32
CA ILE A 43 -9.36 -13.53 14.92
C ILE A 43 -8.77 -12.25 14.32
N GLY A 44 -9.45 -11.11 14.43
CA GLY A 44 -8.93 -9.84 13.92
C GLY A 44 -7.60 -9.43 14.56
N SER A 45 -7.43 -9.66 15.86
CA SER A 45 -6.15 -9.41 16.55
C SER A 45 -5.03 -10.34 16.06
N LEU A 46 -5.34 -11.62 15.82
CA LEU A 46 -4.39 -12.57 15.25
C LEU A 46 -4.01 -12.16 13.82
N ASP A 47 -4.96 -11.73 13.01
CA ASP A 47 -4.70 -11.25 11.64
C ASP A 47 -3.77 -10.04 11.61
N SER A 48 -3.97 -9.05 12.51
CA SER A 48 -3.04 -7.92 12.65
C SER A 48 -1.64 -8.38 13.02
N LYS A 49 -1.50 -9.31 13.98
CA LYS A 49 -0.19 -9.86 14.37
C LYS A 49 0.49 -10.60 13.24
N ILE A 50 -0.27 -11.36 12.45
CA ILE A 50 0.26 -12.04 11.26
C ILE A 50 0.78 -11.00 10.27
N HIS A 51 0.03 -9.93 10.02
CA HIS A 51 0.44 -8.86 9.10
C HIS A 51 1.74 -8.19 9.54
N GLU A 52 1.82 -7.75 10.79
CA GLU A 52 3.03 -7.13 11.37
C GLU A 52 4.23 -8.07 11.32
N THR A 53 4.02 -9.36 11.59
CA THR A 53 5.08 -10.37 11.53
C THR A 53 5.59 -10.56 10.10
N VAL A 54 4.68 -10.61 9.12
CA VAL A 54 5.03 -10.73 7.69
C VAL A 54 5.80 -9.50 7.22
N GLU A 55 5.38 -8.30 7.61
CA GLU A 55 6.10 -7.07 7.31
C GLU A 55 7.52 -7.08 7.89
N THR A 56 7.65 -7.50 9.15
CA THR A 56 8.96 -7.64 9.81
C THR A 56 9.85 -8.64 9.09
N ILE A 57 9.31 -9.79 8.68
CA ILE A 57 10.05 -10.81 7.89
C ILE A 57 10.55 -10.22 6.57
N ASN A 58 9.71 -9.45 5.87
CA ASN A 58 10.10 -8.82 4.61
C ASN A 58 11.22 -7.81 4.82
N GLN A 59 11.15 -6.98 5.86
CA GLN A 59 12.23 -6.03 6.18
C GLN A 59 13.54 -6.76 6.51
N LEU A 60 13.48 -7.82 7.31
CA LEU A 60 14.66 -8.63 7.65
C LEU A 60 15.24 -9.33 6.43
N LYS A 61 14.40 -9.81 5.50
CA LYS A 61 14.83 -10.41 4.24
C LYS A 61 15.59 -9.39 3.39
N THR A 62 15.05 -8.19 3.20
CA THR A 62 15.71 -7.10 2.46
C THR A 62 17.06 -6.76 3.10
N ASN A 63 17.10 -6.60 4.42
CA ASN A 63 18.36 -6.32 5.14
C ASN A 63 19.38 -7.44 4.93
N ARG A 64 18.96 -8.71 5.06
CA ARG A 64 19.83 -9.87 4.85
C ARG A 64 20.38 -9.91 3.43
N GLU A 65 19.54 -9.69 2.42
CA GLU A 65 19.95 -9.67 1.01
C GLU A 65 20.94 -8.54 0.72
N PHE A 66 20.74 -7.36 1.33
CA PHE A 66 21.66 -6.24 1.25
C PHE A 66 23.05 -6.62 1.77
N PHE A 67 23.14 -7.13 3.00
CA PHE A 67 24.43 -7.48 3.61
C PHE A 67 25.11 -8.67 2.91
N LEU A 68 24.34 -9.65 2.42
CA LEU A 68 24.89 -10.75 1.63
C LEU A 68 25.44 -10.28 0.28
N SER A 69 24.74 -9.38 -0.39
CA SER A 69 25.21 -8.80 -1.67
C SER A 69 26.51 -8.02 -1.47
N PHE A 70 26.60 -7.23 -0.39
CA PHE A 70 27.83 -6.56 0.02
C PHE A 70 28.96 -7.55 0.29
N ALA A 71 28.70 -8.59 1.09
CA ALA A 71 29.73 -9.57 1.47
C ALA A 71 30.25 -10.38 0.27
N LYS A 72 29.39 -10.64 -0.74
CA LYS A 72 29.75 -11.41 -1.95
C LYS A 72 30.71 -10.66 -2.87
N ASN A 73 30.44 -9.36 -3.13
CA ASN A 73 31.31 -8.52 -3.95
C ASN A 73 31.24 -7.06 -3.48
N PRO A 74 32.04 -6.67 -2.47
CA PRO A 74 31.89 -5.36 -1.83
C PRO A 74 32.22 -4.20 -2.76
N GLN A 75 33.19 -4.36 -3.67
CA GLN A 75 33.58 -3.29 -4.59
C GLN A 75 32.46 -2.94 -5.57
N GLU A 76 31.92 -3.95 -6.25
CA GLU A 76 30.82 -3.76 -7.20
C GLU A 76 29.54 -3.30 -6.48
N PHE A 77 29.26 -3.88 -5.32
CA PHE A 77 28.12 -3.48 -4.49
C PHE A 77 28.20 -2.00 -4.11
N ILE A 78 29.33 -1.52 -3.58
CA ILE A 78 29.49 -0.11 -3.20
C ILE A 78 29.31 0.80 -4.41
N ASN A 79 29.87 0.45 -5.56
CA ASN A 79 29.70 1.25 -6.78
C ASN A 79 28.22 1.37 -7.19
N ASN A 80 27.53 0.23 -7.27
CA ASN A 80 26.10 0.20 -7.60
C ASN A 80 25.25 0.93 -6.54
N TRP A 81 25.63 0.81 -5.27
CA TRP A 81 24.96 1.47 -4.16
C TRP A 81 25.10 2.99 -4.23
N LEU A 82 26.30 3.50 -4.49
CA LEU A 82 26.53 4.93 -4.68
C LEU A 82 25.74 5.49 -5.88
N ILE A 83 25.65 4.72 -6.97
CA ILE A 83 24.84 5.10 -8.14
C ILE A 83 23.36 5.15 -7.76
N SER A 84 22.84 4.16 -7.03
CA SER A 84 21.45 4.15 -6.56
C SER A 84 21.16 5.36 -5.68
N GLN A 85 21.97 5.57 -4.64
CA GLN A 85 21.80 6.69 -3.71
C GLN A 85 21.89 8.05 -4.40
N SER A 86 22.75 8.20 -5.41
CA SER A 86 22.82 9.42 -6.21
C SER A 86 21.54 9.66 -7.03
N ARG A 87 20.96 8.60 -7.62
CA ARG A 87 19.69 8.70 -8.36
C ARG A 87 18.51 9.00 -7.45
N ASP A 88 18.45 8.36 -6.29
CA ASP A 88 17.40 8.58 -5.31
C ASP A 88 17.45 10.01 -4.79
N LEU A 89 18.65 10.52 -4.48
CA LEU A 89 18.84 11.92 -4.08
C LEU A 89 18.39 12.90 -5.18
N LYS A 90 18.77 12.68 -6.45
CA LYS A 90 18.32 13.52 -7.57
C LYS A 90 16.81 13.53 -7.71
N THR A 91 16.17 12.37 -7.51
CA THR A 91 14.70 12.22 -7.58
C THR A 91 14.02 12.97 -6.44
N MET A 92 14.58 12.97 -5.24
CA MET A 92 14.02 13.68 -4.08
C MET A 92 14.24 15.20 -4.13
N THR A 93 15.25 15.67 -4.86
CA THR A 93 15.66 17.09 -4.86
C THR A 93 15.34 17.82 -6.16
N ASP A 94 14.71 17.15 -7.12
CA ASP A 94 14.49 17.63 -8.49
C ASP A 94 15.76 18.17 -9.16
N VAL A 95 16.94 17.71 -8.71
CA VAL A 95 18.22 18.10 -9.28
C VAL A 95 18.38 17.40 -10.63
N VAL A 96 18.30 18.20 -11.69
CA VAL A 96 18.47 17.74 -13.07
C VAL A 96 19.94 17.85 -13.47
N GLY A 97 20.37 16.91 -14.31
CA GLY A 97 21.71 16.92 -14.90
C GLY A 97 22.74 16.15 -14.07
N ASN A 98 23.97 16.15 -14.56
CA ASN A 98 25.09 15.49 -13.91
C ASN A 98 26.35 16.32 -14.16
N PRO A 99 26.71 17.21 -13.21
CA PRO A 99 27.84 18.11 -13.37
C PRO A 99 29.15 17.40 -13.73
N GLU A 100 29.35 16.17 -13.23
CA GLU A 100 30.55 15.40 -13.54
C GLU A 100 30.58 14.84 -14.97
N GLU A 101 29.42 14.49 -15.54
CA GLU A 101 29.35 14.11 -16.95
C GLU A 101 29.49 15.34 -17.84
N GLU A 102 28.81 16.43 -17.50
CA GLU A 102 28.89 17.73 -18.19
C GLU A 102 30.32 18.29 -18.22
N ARG A 103 31.18 17.92 -17.27
CA ARG A 103 32.59 18.33 -17.26
C ARG A 103 33.45 17.63 -18.33
N ARG A 104 32.99 16.49 -18.87
CA ARG A 104 33.75 15.67 -19.84
C ARG A 104 33.39 16.05 -21.27
N ALA A 105 34.40 16.15 -22.15
CA ALA A 105 34.18 16.50 -23.55
C ALA A 105 33.22 15.54 -24.28
N ASP A 106 33.27 14.24 -23.95
CA ASP A 106 32.40 13.20 -24.54
C ASP A 106 30.91 13.46 -24.36
N TYR A 107 30.54 14.19 -23.31
CA TYR A 107 29.15 14.61 -23.08
C TYR A 107 28.62 15.50 -24.22
N TYR A 108 29.50 16.24 -24.89
CA TYR A 108 29.15 17.17 -25.97
C TYR A 108 29.35 16.58 -27.38
N TYR A 109 29.67 15.28 -27.49
CA TYR A 109 29.67 14.55 -28.77
C TYR A 109 28.36 13.81 -29.04
N GLN A 110 27.30 14.14 -28.30
CA GLN A 110 26.00 13.51 -28.42
C GLN A 110 25.20 14.07 -29.60
N PRO A 111 24.23 13.32 -30.17
CA PRO A 111 23.44 13.79 -31.31
C PRO A 111 22.69 15.11 -31.07
N TRP A 112 22.30 15.36 -29.82
CA TRP A 112 21.59 16.59 -29.44
C TRP A 112 22.50 17.84 -29.47
N SER A 113 23.82 17.68 -29.45
CA SER A 113 24.76 18.80 -29.25
C SER A 113 24.72 19.80 -30.41
N GLN A 114 24.59 19.33 -31.65
CA GLN A 114 24.47 20.22 -32.82
C GLN A 114 23.20 21.08 -32.74
N GLU A 115 22.06 20.45 -32.43
CA GLU A 115 20.79 21.17 -32.30
C GLU A 115 20.83 22.16 -31.12
N ALA A 116 21.42 21.76 -29.98
CA ALA A 116 21.57 22.64 -28.83
C ALA A 116 22.37 23.91 -29.16
N VAL A 117 23.46 23.79 -29.94
CA VAL A 117 24.23 24.94 -30.41
C VAL A 117 23.39 25.85 -31.31
N CYS A 118 22.61 25.29 -32.24
CA CYS A 118 21.72 26.06 -33.11
C CYS A 118 20.67 26.85 -32.30
N ARG A 119 20.00 26.19 -31.35
CA ARG A 119 19.01 26.81 -30.47
C ARG A 119 19.65 27.92 -29.62
N TYR A 120 20.81 27.66 -29.06
CA TYR A 120 21.56 28.64 -28.28
C TYR A 120 21.94 29.87 -29.13
N PHE A 121 22.48 29.65 -30.33
CA PHE A 121 22.88 30.74 -31.21
C PHE A 121 21.67 31.59 -31.62
N TYR A 122 20.55 30.97 -32.00
CA TYR A 122 19.31 31.67 -32.31
C TYR A 122 18.85 32.55 -31.15
N SER A 123 18.79 31.98 -29.94
CA SER A 123 18.42 32.72 -28.72
C SER A 123 19.36 33.89 -28.45
N LYS A 124 20.67 33.69 -28.59
CA LYS A 124 21.66 34.75 -28.39
C LYS A 124 21.55 35.88 -29.40
N VAL A 125 21.31 35.58 -30.68
CA VAL A 125 21.09 36.61 -31.70
C VAL A 125 19.86 37.46 -31.38
N GLN A 126 18.74 36.83 -31.00
CA GLN A 126 17.54 37.58 -30.61
C GLN A 126 17.76 38.44 -29.36
N GLN A 127 18.48 37.90 -28.36
CA GLN A 127 18.86 38.67 -27.18
C GLN A 127 19.67 39.93 -27.55
N ARG A 128 20.71 39.79 -28.38
CA ARG A 128 21.54 40.92 -28.82
C ARG A 128 20.77 41.95 -29.64
N ARG A 129 19.86 41.48 -30.49
CA ARG A 129 18.96 42.35 -31.25
C ARG A 129 18.09 43.18 -30.31
N MET A 130 17.48 42.56 -29.31
CA MET A 130 16.64 43.25 -28.32
C MET A 130 17.43 44.27 -27.49
N GLU A 131 18.65 43.91 -27.05
CA GLU A 131 19.56 44.83 -26.34
C GLU A 131 19.91 46.06 -27.21
N LEU A 132 20.15 45.86 -28.51
CA LEU A 132 20.42 46.96 -29.46
C LEU A 132 19.19 47.83 -29.70
N GLU A 133 18.02 47.24 -29.93
CA GLU A 133 16.76 47.98 -30.11
C GLU A 133 16.45 48.83 -28.87
N GLN A 134 16.68 48.29 -27.67
CA GLN A 134 16.52 49.01 -26.40
C GLN A 134 17.55 50.14 -26.25
N ALA A 135 18.83 49.90 -26.55
CA ALA A 135 19.88 50.91 -26.45
C ALA A 135 19.71 52.06 -27.46
N LEU A 136 19.16 51.76 -28.64
CA LEU A 136 18.87 52.73 -29.68
C LEU A 136 17.52 53.46 -29.47
N GLY A 137 16.78 53.13 -28.40
CA GLY A 137 15.49 53.76 -28.09
C GLY A 137 14.39 53.43 -29.09
N ILE A 138 14.56 52.38 -29.89
CA ILE A 138 13.57 51.93 -30.88
C ILE A 138 12.49 51.17 -30.13
N ARG A 139 11.51 51.91 -29.59
CA ARG A 139 10.24 51.32 -29.16
C ARG A 139 9.42 51.09 -30.43
N ASN A 140 9.27 49.82 -30.83
CA ASN A 140 8.26 49.46 -31.82
C ASN A 140 6.90 49.98 -31.33
N SER A 141 6.32 50.90 -32.10
CA SER A 141 4.90 51.27 -32.01
C SER A 141 4.07 50.19 -32.67
#